data_AF-A0A537UNA3-F1
#
_entry.id   AF-A0A537UNA3-F1
#
_cell.length_a   1.000
_cell.length_b   1.000
_cell.length_c   1.000
_cell.angle_alpha   90.00
_cell.angle_beta   90.00
_cell.angle_gamma   90.00
#
_symmetry.space_group_name_H-M   'P 1'
#
loop_
_entity.id
_entity.type
_entity.pdbx_description
1 polymer ?
#
loop_
_entity_poly.entity_id
_entity_poly.type
_entity_poly.pdbx_seq_one_letter_code
_entity_poly.pdbx_strand_id
1 'polypeptide(L)'
;LEIIKFMLEQDEANVPIVQKWIDKWFWRGYRLLSIVAMMMDYMLPKKIMSWKEAWEMYFEEGGGALFKDLSRYGIRLPKYHEVAIAEKDHYSHQAWSAFYQYSHAAAFHTWLPSEAESAWFAEKYPESFNRLYKPRYDHWAKEAAEGKRFYNNGLPQLCQVCQIPTFFTEPGDPTKIMTRTVEHGGSKYHCCSDGCRDIFVGEPEKYVQAWLRVYQIFQGNCGGATVPEVLDWYHLNNSADNLDYVGSPDEAMWRDWQEQRSKTAAE
;
A
#
# COMPACT_ATOMS: atom_id res chain seq x y z
N LEU A 1 -16.06 -13.22 15.45
CA LEU A 1 -16.85 -14.19 14.67
C LEU A 1 -18.31 -14.24 15.13
N GLU A 2 -18.53 -14.37 16.44
CA GLU A 2 -19.89 -14.43 17.03
C GLU A 2 -20.84 -13.31 16.60
N ILE A 3 -20.36 -12.07 16.45
CA ILE A 3 -21.22 -10.96 15.99
C ILE A 3 -21.80 -11.17 14.58
N ILE A 4 -21.02 -11.75 13.66
CA ILE A 4 -21.48 -12.00 12.28
C ILE A 4 -22.51 -13.12 12.29
N LYS A 5 -22.23 -14.21 13.02
CA LYS A 5 -23.16 -15.33 13.18
C LYS A 5 -24.48 -14.87 13.79
N PHE A 6 -24.41 -14.10 14.87
CA PHE A 6 -25.58 -13.51 15.51
C PHE A 6 -26.43 -12.71 14.51
N MET A 7 -25.82 -11.77 13.77
CA MET A 7 -26.56 -10.95 12.79
C MET A 7 -27.23 -11.80 11.70
N LEU A 8 -26.55 -12.85 11.21
CA LEU A 8 -27.07 -13.73 10.16
C LEU A 8 -28.20 -14.64 10.66
N GLU A 9 -28.22 -14.98 11.94
CA GLU A 9 -29.24 -15.84 12.55
C GLU A 9 -30.51 -15.08 12.97
N GLN A 10 -30.45 -13.74 13.08
CA GLN A 10 -31.62 -12.96 13.50
C GLN A 10 -32.71 -12.84 12.42
N ASP A 11 -32.34 -12.67 11.14
CA ASP A 11 -33.28 -12.44 10.04
C ASP A 11 -32.60 -12.75 8.69
N GLU A 12 -33.28 -13.46 7.78
CA GLU A 12 -32.76 -13.77 6.44
C GLU A 12 -32.49 -12.49 5.62
N ALA A 13 -33.23 -11.41 5.85
CA ALA A 13 -33.02 -10.11 5.22
C ALA A 13 -31.67 -9.49 5.59
N ASN A 14 -31.02 -9.94 6.68
CA ASN A 14 -29.69 -9.47 7.06
C ASN A 14 -28.61 -10.04 6.14
N VAL A 15 -28.79 -11.22 5.54
CA VAL A 15 -27.79 -11.88 4.70
C VAL A 15 -27.28 -10.99 3.56
N PRO A 16 -28.12 -10.39 2.69
CA PRO A 16 -27.64 -9.51 1.63
C PRO A 16 -26.97 -8.23 2.17
N ILE A 17 -27.40 -7.71 3.32
CA ILE A 17 -26.81 -6.53 3.96
C ILE A 17 -25.40 -6.84 4.45
N VAL A 18 -25.25 -7.94 5.19
CA VAL A 18 -23.97 -8.41 5.73
C VAL A 18 -23.03 -8.79 4.59
N GLN A 19 -23.51 -9.43 3.52
CA GLN A 19 -22.68 -9.72 2.34
C GLN A 19 -22.14 -8.44 1.69
N LYS A 20 -22.98 -7.39 1.54
CA LYS A 20 -22.53 -6.08 1.03
C LYS A 20 -21.45 -5.48 1.91
N TRP A 21 -21.57 -5.60 3.23
CA TRP A 21 -20.54 -5.13 4.18
C TRP A 21 -19.26 -5.95 4.10
N ILE A 22 -19.34 -7.26 4.00
CA ILE A 22 -18.18 -8.14 3.81
C ILE A 22 -17.41 -7.74 2.55
N ASP A 23 -18.10 -7.60 1.41
CA ASP A 23 -17.47 -7.20 0.15
C ASP A 23 -16.75 -5.85 0.28
N LYS A 24 -17.43 -4.85 0.86
CA LYS A 24 -16.89 -3.50 1.07
C LYS A 24 -15.66 -3.51 1.97
N TRP A 25 -15.78 -4.13 3.15
CA TRP A 25 -14.73 -4.05 4.18
C TRP A 25 -13.56 -4.98 3.90
N PHE A 26 -13.79 -6.10 3.23
CA PHE A 26 -12.70 -6.88 2.65
C PHE A 26 -11.86 -6.00 1.71
N TRP A 27 -12.49 -5.34 0.74
CA TRP A 27 -11.73 -4.57 -0.25
C TRP A 27 -11.03 -3.34 0.35
N ARG A 28 -11.69 -2.61 1.27
CA ARG A 28 -11.05 -1.49 1.97
C ARG A 28 -9.92 -1.95 2.88
N GLY A 29 -10.12 -3.04 3.60
CA GLY A 29 -9.10 -3.66 4.44
C GLY A 29 -7.89 -4.10 3.61
N TYR A 30 -8.14 -4.81 2.50
CA TYR A 30 -7.11 -5.23 1.58
C TYR A 30 -6.28 -4.05 1.05
N ARG A 31 -6.94 -2.98 0.58
CA ARG A 31 -6.26 -1.74 0.14
C ARG A 31 -5.41 -1.12 1.23
N LEU A 32 -5.91 -1.05 2.46
CA LEU A 32 -5.13 -0.57 3.61
C LEU A 32 -3.90 -1.46 3.87
N LEU A 33 -4.02 -2.78 3.75
CA LEU A 33 -2.92 -3.73 3.97
C LEU A 33 -1.75 -3.59 2.98
N SER A 34 -1.87 -2.77 1.92
CA SER A 34 -0.73 -2.46 1.03
C SER A 34 0.47 -1.88 1.79
N ILE A 35 0.24 -1.08 2.83
CA ILE A 35 1.31 -0.52 3.66
C ILE A 35 1.96 -1.60 4.54
N VAL A 36 1.19 -2.61 4.95
CA VAL A 36 1.70 -3.75 5.74
C VAL A 36 2.52 -4.67 4.84
N ALA A 37 2.04 -4.95 3.63
CA ALA A 37 2.77 -5.70 2.61
C ALA A 37 4.15 -5.07 2.33
N MET A 38 4.17 -3.76 2.11
CA MET A 38 5.40 -2.99 1.95
C MET A 38 6.31 -3.11 3.18
N MET A 39 5.78 -2.90 4.38
CA MET A 39 6.55 -2.93 5.61
C MET A 39 7.22 -4.29 5.83
N MET A 40 6.48 -5.39 5.70
CA MET A 40 6.99 -6.74 5.92
C MET A 40 8.12 -7.09 4.94
N ASP A 41 7.92 -6.77 3.67
CA ASP A 41 8.84 -7.15 2.60
C ASP A 41 10.08 -6.25 2.55
N TYR A 42 9.94 -4.94 2.79
CA TYR A 42 11.02 -3.97 2.56
C TYR A 42 11.62 -3.38 3.84
N MET A 43 10.83 -3.13 4.87
CA MET A 43 11.30 -2.36 6.04
C MET A 43 11.96 -3.23 7.11
N LEU A 44 11.61 -4.52 7.20
CA LEU A 44 12.19 -5.42 8.20
C LEU A 44 13.56 -5.95 7.73
N PRO A 45 14.68 -5.68 8.42
CA PRO A 45 15.99 -6.17 7.97
C PRO A 45 16.09 -7.71 8.00
N LYS A 46 15.40 -8.34 8.97
CA LYS A 46 15.27 -9.80 9.06
C LYS A 46 13.88 -10.20 8.60
N LYS A 47 13.79 -10.76 7.40
CA LYS A 47 12.52 -11.22 6.82
C LYS A 47 12.04 -12.49 7.54
N ILE A 48 10.75 -12.53 7.89
CA ILE A 48 10.11 -13.69 8.51
C ILE A 48 9.42 -14.54 7.44
N MET A 49 8.59 -13.88 6.63
CA MET A 49 7.88 -14.44 5.48
C MET A 49 7.58 -13.29 4.50
N SER A 50 7.31 -13.61 3.24
CA SER A 50 6.85 -12.62 2.27
C SER A 50 5.39 -12.25 2.48
N TRP A 51 4.98 -11.08 1.98
CA TRP A 51 3.56 -10.73 1.88
C TRP A 51 2.74 -11.81 1.17
N LYS A 52 3.28 -12.39 0.09
CA LYS A 52 2.63 -13.49 -0.63
C LYS A 52 2.36 -14.69 0.27
N GLU A 53 3.37 -15.17 1.01
CA GLU A 53 3.23 -16.29 1.94
C GLU A 53 2.23 -15.95 3.06
N ALA A 54 2.26 -14.72 3.58
CA ALA A 54 1.31 -14.25 4.58
C ALA A 54 -0.13 -14.23 4.05
N TRP A 55 -0.33 -13.78 2.81
CA TRP A 55 -1.66 -13.73 2.19
C TRP A 55 -2.23 -15.13 1.95
N GLU A 56 -1.40 -16.05 1.44
CA GLU A 56 -1.77 -17.45 1.23
C GLU A 56 -2.21 -18.11 2.54
N MET A 57 -1.41 -17.96 3.61
CA MET A 57 -1.70 -18.57 4.90
C MET A 57 -2.91 -17.93 5.60
N TYR A 58 -2.93 -16.61 5.74
CA TYR A 58 -3.93 -15.95 6.59
C TYR A 58 -5.27 -15.69 5.89
N PHE A 59 -5.26 -15.46 4.57
CA PHE A 59 -6.49 -15.21 3.82
C PHE A 59 -6.95 -16.41 3.01
N GLU A 60 -6.10 -17.00 2.15
CA GLU A 60 -6.54 -18.08 1.26
C GLU A 60 -6.89 -19.35 2.04
N GLU A 61 -6.01 -19.78 2.97
CA GLU A 61 -6.27 -20.92 3.83
C GLU A 61 -7.21 -20.56 5.00
N GLY A 62 -6.77 -19.62 5.86
CA GLY A 62 -7.52 -19.23 7.05
C GLY A 62 -8.88 -18.61 6.76
N GLY A 63 -8.91 -17.65 5.82
CA GLY A 63 -10.15 -17.03 5.35
C GLY A 63 -11.02 -18.00 4.55
N GLY A 64 -10.43 -18.87 3.73
CA GLY A 64 -11.16 -19.92 3.01
C GLY A 64 -11.93 -20.85 3.94
N ALA A 65 -11.31 -21.30 5.03
CA ALA A 65 -11.96 -22.12 6.05
C ALA A 65 -13.13 -21.37 6.73
N LEU A 66 -12.94 -20.09 7.05
CA LEU A 66 -13.98 -19.24 7.62
C LEU A 66 -15.19 -19.09 6.68
N PHE A 67 -14.96 -18.74 5.42
CA PHE A 67 -16.05 -18.53 4.46
C PHE A 67 -16.78 -19.83 4.11
N LYS A 68 -16.10 -20.98 4.21
CA LYS A 68 -16.75 -22.29 4.15
C LYS A 68 -17.73 -22.51 5.30
N ASP A 69 -17.39 -22.15 6.54
CA ASP A 69 -18.34 -22.20 7.67
C ASP A 69 -19.51 -21.22 7.45
N LEU A 70 -19.22 -20.00 7.00
CA LEU A 70 -20.25 -18.98 6.76
C LEU A 70 -21.20 -19.30 5.59
N SER A 71 -20.81 -20.19 4.67
CA SER A 71 -21.64 -20.60 3.54
C SER A 71 -22.99 -21.21 3.94
N ARG A 72 -23.09 -21.80 5.13
CA ARG A 72 -24.35 -22.33 5.68
C ARG A 72 -25.41 -21.26 5.92
N TYR A 73 -24.99 -20.00 6.06
CA TYR A 73 -25.87 -18.83 6.19
C TYR A 73 -26.10 -18.11 4.85
N GLY A 74 -25.66 -18.69 3.72
CA GLY A 74 -25.77 -18.06 2.39
C GLY A 74 -24.69 -17.01 2.09
N ILE A 75 -23.65 -16.89 2.92
CA ILE A 75 -22.52 -15.97 2.69
C ILE A 75 -21.51 -16.62 1.74
N ARG A 76 -21.08 -15.85 0.73
CA ARG A 76 -20.01 -16.22 -0.21
C ARG A 76 -18.70 -15.52 0.13
N LEU A 77 -17.62 -15.97 -0.49
CA LEU A 77 -16.35 -15.25 -0.49
C LEU A 77 -16.55 -13.78 -0.93
N PRO A 78 -15.72 -12.86 -0.39
CA PRO A 78 -15.82 -11.45 -0.72
C PRO A 78 -15.66 -11.21 -2.22
N LYS A 79 -16.38 -10.23 -2.74
CA LYS A 79 -16.22 -9.79 -4.12
C LYS A 79 -14.78 -9.32 -4.34
N TYR A 80 -14.20 -9.69 -5.50
CA TYR A 80 -12.83 -9.38 -5.91
C TYR A 80 -11.71 -10.07 -5.11
N HIS A 81 -12.01 -11.11 -4.31
CA HIS A 81 -10.95 -11.88 -3.64
C HIS A 81 -9.93 -12.47 -4.64
N GLU A 82 -10.35 -12.89 -5.84
CA GLU A 82 -9.44 -13.38 -6.88
C GLU A 82 -8.49 -12.30 -7.42
N VAL A 83 -8.94 -11.03 -7.46
CA VAL A 83 -8.08 -9.90 -7.81
C VAL A 83 -7.01 -9.72 -6.74
N ALA A 84 -7.39 -9.83 -5.47
CA ALA A 84 -6.44 -9.73 -4.35
C ALA A 84 -5.40 -10.89 -4.36
N ILE A 85 -5.84 -12.09 -4.73
CA ILE A 85 -4.94 -13.25 -4.95
C ILE A 85 -3.98 -12.98 -6.11
N ALA A 86 -4.46 -12.44 -7.23
CA ALA A 86 -3.61 -12.12 -8.38
C ALA A 86 -2.62 -10.97 -8.11
N GLU A 87 -2.98 -10.02 -7.24
CA GLU A 87 -2.14 -8.86 -6.89
C GLU A 87 -1.00 -9.20 -5.91
N LYS A 88 -1.05 -10.33 -5.18
CA LYS A 88 -0.09 -10.64 -4.10
C LYS A 88 1.37 -10.70 -4.56
N ASP A 89 1.62 -11.09 -5.82
CA ASP A 89 2.95 -11.10 -6.44
C ASP A 89 3.50 -9.70 -6.81
N HIS A 90 2.70 -8.66 -6.60
CA HIS A 90 3.00 -7.30 -7.05
C HIS A 90 2.86 -6.24 -5.94
N TYR A 91 2.08 -6.54 -4.91
CA TYR A 91 1.53 -5.57 -3.99
C TYR A 91 2.57 -4.75 -3.22
N SER A 92 3.51 -5.43 -2.56
CA SER A 92 4.57 -4.80 -1.77
C SER A 92 5.54 -3.99 -2.64
N HIS A 93 5.92 -4.54 -3.80
CA HIS A 93 6.86 -3.90 -4.73
C HIS A 93 6.28 -2.61 -5.34
N GLN A 94 5.00 -2.61 -5.69
CA GLN A 94 4.31 -1.41 -6.20
C GLN A 94 4.22 -0.33 -5.12
N ALA A 95 3.86 -0.71 -3.89
CA ALA A 95 3.79 0.21 -2.77
C ALA A 95 5.16 0.79 -2.42
N TRP A 96 6.21 -0.04 -2.31
CA TRP A 96 7.57 0.44 -2.05
C TRP A 96 8.07 1.37 -3.14
N SER A 97 7.85 1.03 -4.42
CA SER A 97 8.21 1.90 -5.55
C SER A 97 7.53 3.26 -5.46
N ALA A 98 6.25 3.30 -5.05
CA ALA A 98 5.53 4.56 -4.87
C ALA A 98 6.10 5.39 -3.70
N PHE A 99 6.39 4.76 -2.56
CA PHE A 99 6.99 5.47 -1.43
C PHE A 99 8.44 5.89 -1.70
N TYR A 100 9.23 5.11 -2.43
CA TYR A 100 10.59 5.45 -2.80
C TYR A 100 10.65 6.81 -3.50
N GLN A 101 9.86 7.00 -4.56
CA GLN A 101 9.84 8.26 -5.31
C GLN A 101 9.17 9.43 -4.55
N TYR A 102 8.28 9.16 -3.57
CA TYR A 102 7.57 10.18 -2.80
C TYR A 102 8.06 10.35 -1.35
N SER A 103 9.18 9.73 -0.99
CA SER A 103 9.72 9.75 0.38
C SER A 103 10.12 11.14 0.87
N HIS A 104 10.30 12.11 -0.03
CA HIS A 104 10.44 13.53 0.33
C HIS A 104 9.18 14.12 0.99
N ALA A 105 8.02 13.46 0.85
CA ALA A 105 6.74 13.84 1.45
C ALA A 105 6.20 12.79 2.44
N ALA A 106 7.05 11.86 2.91
CA ALA A 106 6.71 10.83 3.88
C ALA A 106 7.45 11.04 5.20
N ALA A 107 6.87 10.56 6.31
CA ALA A 107 7.44 10.63 7.66
C ALA A 107 8.32 9.41 8.00
N PHE A 108 8.93 8.80 6.98
CA PHE A 108 9.83 7.67 7.14
C PHE A 108 10.74 7.57 5.91
N HIS A 109 11.90 6.96 6.12
CA HIS A 109 12.89 6.78 5.07
C HIS A 109 12.55 5.61 4.13
N THR A 110 13.01 5.73 2.89
CA THR A 110 13.04 4.61 1.94
C THR A 110 14.46 4.39 1.44
N TRP A 111 14.71 3.24 0.83
CA TRP A 111 16.03 2.85 0.33
C TRP A 111 15.88 1.86 -0.82
N LEU A 112 16.99 1.60 -1.50
CA LEU A 112 17.06 0.51 -2.47
C LEU A 112 17.37 -0.81 -1.74
N PRO A 113 16.76 -1.93 -2.15
CA PRO A 113 17.05 -3.22 -1.53
C PRO A 113 18.50 -3.62 -1.76
N SER A 114 19.12 -4.21 -0.75
CA SER A 114 20.45 -4.81 -0.88
C SER A 114 20.48 -5.98 -1.88
N GLU A 115 21.67 -6.45 -2.25
CA GLU A 115 21.81 -7.64 -3.10
C GLU A 115 21.18 -8.88 -2.44
N ALA A 116 21.37 -9.06 -1.13
CA ALA A 116 20.78 -10.17 -0.38
C ALA A 116 19.24 -10.09 -0.34
N GLU A 117 18.67 -8.90 -0.15
CA GLU A 117 17.22 -8.70 -0.21
C GLU A 117 16.69 -8.91 -1.63
N SER A 118 17.42 -8.45 -2.65
CA SER A 118 17.05 -8.68 -4.05
C SER A 118 17.05 -10.16 -4.41
N ALA A 119 18.02 -10.93 -3.92
CA ALA A 119 18.05 -12.39 -4.08
C ALA A 119 16.86 -13.06 -3.36
N TRP A 120 16.55 -12.61 -2.14
CA TRP A 120 15.38 -13.10 -1.41
C TRP A 120 14.06 -12.79 -2.13
N PHE A 121 13.92 -11.58 -2.70
CA PHE A 121 12.74 -11.25 -3.50
C PHE A 121 12.63 -12.10 -4.76
N ALA A 122 13.75 -12.40 -5.44
CA ALA A 122 13.75 -13.29 -6.59
C ALA A 122 13.32 -14.72 -6.22
N GLU A 123 13.66 -15.19 -5.02
CA GLU A 123 13.18 -16.48 -4.49
C GLU A 123 11.68 -16.46 -4.17
N LYS A 124 11.21 -15.42 -3.48
CA LYS A 124 9.81 -15.33 -3.00
C LYS A 124 8.81 -14.93 -4.09
N TYR A 125 9.28 -14.23 -5.12
CA TYR A 125 8.47 -13.68 -6.21
C TYR A 125 9.07 -14.05 -7.58
N PRO A 126 9.23 -15.35 -7.90
CA PRO A 126 10.00 -15.81 -9.06
C PRO A 126 9.43 -15.34 -10.41
N GLU A 127 8.10 -15.21 -10.51
CA GLU A 127 7.40 -14.88 -11.76
C GLU A 127 7.33 -13.36 -12.05
N SER A 128 7.59 -12.51 -11.05
CA SER A 128 7.39 -11.07 -11.12
C SER A 128 8.65 -10.25 -10.84
N PHE A 129 9.44 -10.58 -9.82
CA PHE A 129 10.48 -9.68 -9.31
C PHE A 129 11.58 -9.36 -10.31
N ASN A 130 12.27 -10.39 -10.81
CA ASN A 130 13.37 -10.20 -11.76
C ASN A 130 12.91 -9.58 -13.09
N ARG A 131 11.67 -9.86 -13.50
CA ARG A 131 11.12 -9.38 -14.76
C ARG A 131 10.63 -7.94 -14.70
N LEU A 132 10.05 -7.50 -13.58
CA LEU A 132 9.30 -6.24 -13.49
C LEU A 132 9.89 -5.22 -12.52
N TYR A 133 10.45 -5.68 -11.41
CA TYR A 133 10.82 -4.81 -10.28
C TYR A 133 12.32 -4.61 -10.17
N LYS A 134 13.12 -5.68 -10.29
CA LYS A 134 14.58 -5.58 -10.26
C LYS A 134 15.13 -4.57 -11.29
N PRO A 135 14.67 -4.52 -12.56
CA PRO A 135 15.17 -3.55 -13.52
C PRO A 135 14.91 -2.09 -13.10
N ARG A 136 13.83 -1.82 -12.36
CA ARG A 136 13.52 -0.48 -11.83
C ARG A 136 14.52 -0.10 -10.75
N TYR A 137 14.80 -1.01 -9.82
CA TYR A 137 15.76 -0.78 -8.74
C TYR A 137 17.19 -0.66 -9.27
N ASP A 138 17.58 -1.47 -10.26
CA ASP A 138 18.89 -1.36 -10.92
C ASP A 138 19.05 0.01 -11.61
N HIS A 139 17.99 0.51 -12.25
CA HIS A 139 17.99 1.85 -12.84
C HIS A 139 18.13 2.94 -11.78
N TRP A 140 17.35 2.91 -10.71
CA TRP A 140 17.44 3.89 -9.63
C TRP A 140 18.76 3.81 -8.86
N ALA A 141 19.36 2.62 -8.74
CA ALA A 141 20.69 2.45 -8.16
C ALA A 141 21.74 3.18 -8.99
N LYS A 142 21.67 3.06 -10.33
CA LYS A 142 22.55 3.80 -11.24
C LYS A 142 22.36 5.31 -11.10
N GLU A 143 21.11 5.79 -11.08
CA GLU A 143 20.84 7.22 -10.91
C GLU A 143 21.34 7.75 -9.57
N ALA A 144 21.12 6.99 -8.48
CA ALA A 144 21.60 7.35 -7.15
C ALA A 144 23.13 7.41 -7.08
N ALA A 145 23.84 6.46 -7.72
CA ALA A 145 25.30 6.47 -7.81
C ALA A 145 25.86 7.67 -8.59
N GLU A 146 25.07 8.23 -9.51
CA GLU A 146 25.38 9.48 -10.22
C GLU A 146 24.95 10.75 -9.45
N GLY A 147 24.48 10.63 -8.21
CA GLY A 147 23.97 11.75 -7.40
C GLY A 147 22.59 12.26 -7.82
N LYS A 148 21.85 11.49 -8.63
CA LYS A 148 20.54 11.84 -9.21
C LYS A 148 19.43 10.95 -8.64
N ARG A 149 19.48 10.62 -7.35
CA ARG A 149 18.47 9.78 -6.70
C ARG A 149 17.07 10.32 -7.00
N PHE A 150 16.23 9.46 -7.58
CA PHE A 150 14.94 9.88 -8.14
C PHE A 150 13.94 10.30 -7.05
N TYR A 151 13.36 11.48 -7.21
CA TYR A 151 12.19 11.95 -6.48
C TYR A 151 11.17 12.46 -7.49
N ASN A 152 9.91 12.06 -7.34
CA ASN A 152 8.84 12.52 -8.23
C ASN A 152 8.14 13.75 -7.64
N ASN A 153 8.36 14.92 -8.24
CA ASN A 153 7.77 16.17 -7.77
C ASN A 153 6.31 16.39 -8.22
N GLY A 154 5.77 15.54 -9.10
CA GLY A 154 4.36 15.59 -9.51
C GLY A 154 3.48 14.87 -8.49
N LEU A 155 2.47 15.55 -7.94
CA LEU A 155 1.55 14.92 -6.99
C LEU A 155 0.70 13.82 -7.67
N PRO A 156 0.49 12.66 -7.01
CA PRO A 156 -0.23 11.54 -7.63
C PRO A 156 -1.75 11.74 -7.66
N GLN A 157 -2.41 11.15 -8.66
CA GLN A 157 -3.85 10.94 -8.59
C GLN A 157 -4.18 9.97 -7.44
N LEU A 158 -5.14 10.36 -6.59
CA LEU A 158 -5.62 9.55 -5.47
C LEU A 158 -6.96 8.88 -5.79
N CYS A 159 -7.17 7.70 -5.24
CA CYS A 159 -8.46 7.02 -5.26
C CYS A 159 -9.48 7.71 -4.35
N GLN A 160 -10.70 7.96 -4.84
CA GLN A 160 -11.78 8.61 -4.08
C GLN A 160 -12.20 7.82 -2.82
N VAL A 161 -11.96 6.50 -2.78
CA VAL A 161 -12.44 5.62 -1.69
C VAL A 161 -11.34 5.23 -0.70
N CYS A 162 -10.22 4.69 -1.19
CA CYS A 162 -9.11 4.27 -0.32
C CYS A 162 -8.06 5.37 -0.11
N GLN A 163 -8.07 6.43 -0.92
CA GLN A 163 -7.14 7.57 -0.87
C GLN A 163 -5.67 7.23 -1.16
N ILE A 164 -5.38 5.98 -1.52
CA ILE A 164 -4.05 5.56 -1.98
C ILE A 164 -3.86 6.08 -3.42
N PRO A 165 -2.64 6.51 -3.78
CA PRO A 165 -2.28 6.78 -5.16
C PRO A 165 -2.67 5.63 -6.11
N THR A 166 -3.14 5.95 -7.31
CA THR A 166 -3.66 4.96 -8.27
C THR A 166 -2.54 4.21 -9.01
N PHE A 167 -1.68 3.49 -8.27
CA PHE A 167 -0.56 2.72 -8.84
C PHE A 167 -0.83 1.23 -9.06
N PHE A 168 -1.96 0.71 -8.57
CA PHE A 168 -2.31 -0.71 -8.75
C PHE A 168 -2.54 -1.04 -10.22
N THR A 169 -2.21 -2.27 -10.62
CA THR A 169 -2.21 -2.72 -12.03
C THR A 169 -3.20 -3.83 -12.29
N GLU A 170 -3.75 -3.92 -13.50
CA GLU A 170 -4.76 -4.91 -13.89
C GLU A 170 -4.29 -6.36 -13.62
N PRO A 171 -5.17 -7.25 -13.12
CA PRO A 171 -4.88 -8.67 -13.04
C PRO A 171 -4.50 -9.24 -14.41
N GLY A 172 -3.41 -9.99 -14.46
CA GLY A 172 -2.89 -10.58 -15.70
C GLY A 172 -2.07 -9.63 -16.58
N ASP A 173 -2.12 -8.31 -16.36
CA ASP A 173 -1.26 -7.33 -17.03
C ASP A 173 -0.67 -6.31 -16.04
N PRO A 174 0.50 -6.62 -15.44
CA PRO A 174 1.14 -5.76 -14.46
C PRO A 174 1.79 -4.50 -15.07
N THR A 175 1.59 -4.24 -16.37
CA THR A 175 2.06 -3.03 -17.05
C THR A 175 0.96 -1.98 -17.24
N LYS A 176 -0.31 -2.35 -16.99
CA LYS A 176 -1.47 -1.48 -17.16
C LYS A 176 -2.07 -1.08 -15.82
N ILE A 177 -2.20 0.23 -15.57
CA ILE A 177 -2.83 0.74 -14.35
C ILE A 177 -4.34 0.50 -14.38
N MET A 178 -4.92 -0.03 -13.29
CA MET A 178 -6.34 -0.41 -13.20
C MET A 178 -7.28 0.72 -12.75
N THR A 179 -6.97 1.97 -13.08
CA THR A 179 -7.79 3.12 -12.68
C THR A 179 -9.17 3.03 -13.34
N ARG A 180 -10.20 3.38 -12.58
CA ARG A 180 -11.59 3.52 -13.03
C ARG A 180 -12.03 4.96 -12.84
N THR A 181 -12.86 5.46 -13.76
CA THR A 181 -13.50 6.76 -13.64
C THR A 181 -15.01 6.57 -13.47
N VAL A 182 -15.60 7.31 -12.54
CA VAL A 182 -17.03 7.32 -12.26
C VAL A 182 -17.55 8.75 -12.38
N GLU A 183 -18.73 8.89 -12.97
CA GLU A 183 -19.45 10.17 -13.00
C GLU A 183 -20.58 10.14 -11.97
N HIS A 184 -20.68 11.19 -11.15
CA HIS A 184 -21.76 11.36 -10.18
C HIS A 184 -21.99 12.86 -9.93
N GLY A 185 -23.24 13.31 -9.99
CA GLY A 185 -23.57 14.73 -9.77
C GLY A 185 -22.85 15.70 -10.72
N GLY A 186 -22.64 15.29 -11.98
CA GLY A 186 -21.92 16.09 -12.99
C GLY A 186 -20.40 16.18 -12.78
N SER A 187 -19.86 15.53 -11.75
CA SER A 187 -18.42 15.50 -11.45
C SER A 187 -17.80 14.14 -11.77
N LYS A 188 -16.50 14.14 -12.08
CA LYS A 188 -15.70 12.93 -12.32
C LYS A 188 -14.90 12.57 -11.08
N TYR A 189 -14.92 11.29 -10.73
CA TYR A 189 -14.17 10.71 -9.61
C TYR A 189 -13.31 9.55 -10.10
N HIS A 190 -12.14 9.37 -9.51
CA HIS A 190 -11.20 8.31 -9.90
C HIS A 190 -11.06 7.28 -8.78
N CYS A 191 -11.11 6.00 -9.14
CA CYS A 191 -10.97 4.87 -8.23
C CYS A 191 -9.82 3.99 -8.68
N CYS A 192 -9.03 3.47 -7.74
CA CYS A 192 -7.86 2.65 -8.06
C CYS A 192 -8.18 1.22 -8.50
N SER A 193 -9.46 0.82 -8.58
CA SER A 193 -9.90 -0.52 -8.97
C SER A 193 -11.41 -0.58 -9.11
N ASP A 194 -11.93 -1.69 -9.67
CA ASP A 194 -13.36 -1.97 -9.68
C ASP A 194 -13.94 -2.14 -8.26
N GLY A 195 -13.20 -2.73 -7.32
CA GLY A 195 -13.66 -2.83 -5.92
C GLY A 195 -13.87 -1.45 -5.26
N CYS A 196 -12.98 -0.48 -5.48
CA CYS A 196 -13.18 0.88 -4.99
C CYS A 196 -14.31 1.60 -5.76
N ARG A 197 -14.41 1.37 -7.07
CA ARG A 197 -15.48 1.91 -7.92
C ARG A 197 -16.86 1.48 -7.41
N ASP A 198 -17.04 0.20 -7.13
CA ASP A 198 -18.31 -0.35 -6.68
C ASP A 198 -18.70 0.16 -5.29
N ILE A 199 -17.72 0.33 -4.40
CA ILE A 199 -17.94 0.96 -3.09
C ILE A 199 -18.38 2.41 -3.25
N PHE A 200 -17.76 3.16 -4.17
CA PHE A 200 -18.16 4.54 -4.47
C PHE A 200 -19.60 4.59 -4.99
N VAL A 201 -19.92 3.79 -6.02
CA VAL A 201 -21.27 3.75 -6.61
C VAL A 201 -22.33 3.30 -5.60
N GLY A 202 -21.95 2.46 -4.63
CA GLY A 202 -22.87 1.97 -3.60
C GLY A 202 -23.23 2.97 -2.50
N GLU A 203 -22.37 3.98 -2.25
CA GLU A 203 -22.54 5.02 -1.22
C GLU A 203 -21.89 6.36 -1.66
N PRO A 204 -22.24 6.93 -2.83
CA PRO A 204 -21.50 8.05 -3.41
C PRO A 204 -21.56 9.31 -2.55
N GLU A 205 -22.71 9.59 -1.93
CA GLU A 205 -22.91 10.74 -1.05
C GLU A 205 -21.92 10.75 0.11
N LYS A 206 -21.46 9.58 0.56
CA LYS A 206 -20.43 9.47 1.59
C LYS A 206 -19.04 9.82 1.05
N TYR A 207 -18.69 9.31 -0.13
CA TYR A 207 -17.33 9.39 -0.65
C TYR A 207 -17.02 10.69 -1.39
N VAL A 208 -18.02 11.43 -1.88
CA VAL A 208 -17.81 12.79 -2.43
C VAL A 208 -17.29 13.77 -1.38
N GLN A 209 -17.51 13.48 -0.10
CA GLN A 209 -17.06 14.32 1.04
C GLN A 209 -15.60 14.06 1.44
N ALA A 210 -14.89 13.16 0.75
CA ALA A 210 -13.55 12.75 1.15
C ALA A 210 -12.52 13.91 1.09
N TRP A 211 -11.78 14.11 2.17
CA TRP A 211 -10.67 15.05 2.24
C TRP A 211 -9.42 14.42 1.58
N LEU A 212 -9.28 14.57 0.26
CA LEU A 212 -8.15 14.02 -0.50
C LEU A 212 -6.92 14.94 -0.40
N ARG A 213 -5.85 14.48 0.27
CA ARG A 213 -4.62 15.26 0.53
C ARG A 213 -4.10 16.07 -0.66
N VAL A 214 -3.89 15.43 -1.82
CA VAL A 214 -3.37 16.11 -3.02
C VAL A 214 -4.29 17.23 -3.50
N TYR A 215 -5.59 17.04 -3.38
CA TYR A 215 -6.59 17.98 -3.89
C TYR A 215 -6.66 19.17 -2.93
N GLN A 216 -6.47 18.92 -1.63
CA GLN A 216 -6.46 19.91 -0.57
C GLN A 216 -5.20 20.77 -0.62
N ILE A 217 -4.05 20.19 -1.00
CA ILE A 217 -2.84 20.97 -1.34
C ILE A 217 -3.15 21.91 -2.51
N PHE A 218 -3.74 21.42 -3.61
CA PHE A 218 -4.08 22.27 -4.76
C PHE A 218 -5.15 23.33 -4.44
N GLN A 219 -6.02 23.10 -3.46
CA GLN A 219 -6.99 24.08 -2.97
C GLN A 219 -6.39 25.12 -2.02
N GLY A 220 -5.13 24.95 -1.58
CA GLY A 220 -4.47 25.85 -0.63
C GLY A 220 -4.80 25.58 0.85
N ASN A 221 -5.32 24.40 1.18
CA ASN A 221 -5.76 24.05 2.55
C ASN A 221 -4.66 23.39 3.40
N CYS A 222 -3.42 23.31 2.92
CA CYS A 222 -2.31 22.58 3.54
C CYS A 222 -1.07 23.46 3.80
N GLY A 223 -1.27 24.69 4.28
CA GLY A 223 -0.18 25.60 4.67
C GLY A 223 0.42 26.42 3.52
N GLY A 224 0.79 25.78 2.41
CA GLY A 224 1.39 26.48 1.25
C GLY A 224 1.38 25.68 -0.04
N ALA A 225 2.08 26.18 -1.05
CA ALA A 225 2.11 25.61 -2.41
C ALA A 225 3.41 24.84 -2.72
N THR A 226 4.42 24.97 -1.85
CA THR A 226 5.71 24.30 -1.99
C THR A 226 5.80 23.08 -1.06
N VAL A 227 6.67 22.12 -1.40
CA VAL A 227 6.90 20.93 -0.55
C VAL A 227 7.30 21.34 0.88
N PRO A 228 8.27 22.26 1.11
CA PRO A 228 8.63 22.66 2.48
C PRO A 228 7.46 23.21 3.30
N GLU A 229 6.63 24.09 2.74
CA GLU A 229 5.48 24.66 3.45
C GLU A 229 4.44 23.59 3.82
N VAL A 230 4.22 22.61 2.94
CA VAL A 230 3.33 21.48 3.21
C VAL A 230 3.94 20.55 4.27
N LEU A 231 5.25 20.32 4.27
CA LEU A 231 5.94 19.54 5.30
C LEU A 231 5.87 20.24 6.67
N ASP A 232 6.03 21.56 6.70
CA ASP A 232 5.84 22.35 7.91
C ASP A 232 4.41 22.22 8.43
N TRP A 233 3.39 22.24 7.55
CA TRP A 233 2.00 21.98 7.94
C TRP A 233 1.78 20.55 8.46
N TYR A 234 2.51 19.56 7.94
CA TYR A 234 2.53 18.19 8.46
C TYR A 234 3.33 18.02 9.76
N HIS A 235 4.05 19.06 10.21
CA HIS A 235 5.02 19.01 11.30
C HIS A 235 6.14 17.97 11.05
N LEU A 236 6.64 17.88 9.81
CA LEU A 236 7.78 17.03 9.45
C LEU A 236 9.06 17.86 9.34
N ASN A 237 10.11 17.43 10.04
CA ASN A 237 11.42 18.03 9.95
C ASN A 237 12.06 17.61 8.61
N ASN A 238 12.00 18.51 7.63
CA ASN A 238 12.58 18.24 6.32
C ASN A 238 14.08 17.91 6.43
N SER A 239 14.49 16.86 5.72
CA SER A 239 15.83 16.24 5.74
C SER A 239 16.20 15.47 7.01
N ALA A 240 15.31 15.40 8.01
CA ALA A 240 15.49 14.53 9.17
C ALA A 240 14.48 13.38 9.19
N ASP A 241 13.20 13.66 8.96
CA ASP A 241 12.12 12.65 9.08
C ASP A 241 11.79 11.96 7.73
N ASN A 242 12.31 12.49 6.62
CA ASN A 242 11.93 12.13 5.25
C ASN A 242 13.17 11.76 4.40
N LEU A 243 12.98 11.58 3.08
CA LEU A 243 14.05 11.26 2.09
C LEU A 243 14.61 9.82 2.21
N ASP A 244 15.80 9.61 1.66
CA ASP A 244 16.51 8.33 1.69
C ASP A 244 17.04 8.01 3.09
N TYR A 245 17.15 6.72 3.44
CA TYR A 245 17.79 6.32 4.69
C TYR A 245 19.30 6.58 4.63
N VAL A 246 19.91 6.36 3.46
CA VAL A 246 21.35 6.59 3.28
C VAL A 246 21.61 8.10 3.33
N GLY A 247 22.42 8.53 4.30
CA GLY A 247 22.71 9.93 4.59
C GLY A 247 21.72 10.60 5.56
N SER A 248 20.75 9.86 6.11
CA SER A 248 19.82 10.39 7.11
C SER A 248 20.47 10.58 8.49
N PRO A 249 19.92 11.45 9.35
CA PRO A 249 20.32 11.53 10.75
C PRO A 249 20.16 10.20 11.50
N ASP A 250 19.13 9.41 11.15
CA ASP A 250 18.89 8.09 11.73
C ASP A 250 20.01 7.10 11.42
N GLU A 251 20.51 7.08 10.18
CA GLU A 251 21.65 6.23 9.80
C GLU A 251 22.91 6.65 10.56
N ALA A 252 23.18 7.95 10.67
CA ALA A 252 24.33 8.46 11.42
C ALA A 252 24.27 8.04 12.90
N MET A 253 23.11 8.23 13.54
CA MET A 253 22.87 7.82 14.93
C MET A 253 23.05 6.31 15.10
N TRP A 254 22.52 5.50 14.17
CA TRP A 254 22.65 4.05 14.22
C TRP A 254 24.12 3.60 14.13
N ARG A 255 24.90 4.20 13.23
CA ARG A 255 26.33 3.89 13.07
C ARG A 255 27.11 4.22 14.34
N ASP A 256 26.90 5.39 14.92
CA ASP A 256 27.54 5.79 16.18
C ASP A 256 27.24 4.79 17.30
N TRP A 257 25.99 4.32 17.40
CA TRP A 257 25.60 3.33 18.41
C TRP A 257 26.28 1.96 18.18
N GLN A 258 26.39 1.50 16.93
CA GLN A 258 27.09 0.26 16.60
C GLN A 258 28.59 0.34 16.90
N GLU A 259 29.22 1.48 16.62
CA GLU A 259 30.63 1.71 16.95
C GLU A 259 30.87 1.71 18.46
N GLN A 260 30.01 2.38 19.24
CA GLN A 260 30.08 2.36 20.70
C GLN A 260 29.91 0.95 21.26
N ARG A 261 28.91 0.21 20.79
CA ARG A 261 28.65 -1.17 21.21
C ARG A 261 29.83 -2.09 20.94
N SER A 262 30.50 -1.91 19.80
CA SER A 262 31.67 -2.71 19.42
C SER A 262 32.87 -2.42 20.31
N LYS A 263 33.06 -1.15 20.73
CA LYS A 263 34.11 -0.75 21.69
C LYS A 263 33.86 -1.36 23.07
N THR A 264 32.64 -1.25 23.60
CA THR A 264 32.28 -1.82 24.93
C THR A 264 32.35 -3.34 24.96
N ALA A 265 32.10 -4.04 23.84
CA ALA A 265 32.23 -5.50 23.76
C ALA A 265 33.68 -5.99 23.64
N ALA A 266 34.63 -5.10 23.34
CA ALA A 266 36.06 -5.40 23.22
C ALA A 266 36.86 -5.11 24.50
N GLU A 267 36.25 -4.41 25.46
CA GLU A 267 36.74 -4.17 26.84
C GLU A 267 36.29 -5.29 27.79
#